data_AF-A0AAE1Q2H5-F1
#
_entry.id   AF-A0AAE1Q2H5-F1
#
_cell.length_a   1.000
_cell.length_b   1.000
_cell.length_c   1.000
_cell.angle_alpha   90.00
_cell.angle_beta   90.00
_cell.angle_gamma   90.00
#
_symmetry.space_group_name_H-M   'P 1'
#
loop_
_entity.id
_entity.type
_entity.pdbx_description
1 polymer ?
#
loop_
_entity_poly.entity_id
_entity_poly.type
_entity_poly.pdbx_seq_one_letter_code
_entity_poly.pdbx_strand_id
1 'polypeptide(L)'
;MPLQINFTQFVTFALLHMPHEPHWEPFTKLCSPCDISYQYIIFLDTLTEDLQFLMSALNISTINSKTRDNRGPREGVDPSDDLTLDPDLLQYYLQLPPYLMAKVLHTYTLDIKLLGYQVPEVLNAIAT
;
A
#
# COMPACT_ATOMS: atom_id res chain seq x y z
N MET A 1 -2.07 -1.38 34.85
CA MET A 1 -1.92 -2.31 33.71
C MET A 1 -1.90 -1.47 32.44
N PRO A 2 -0.92 -1.64 31.55
CA PRO A 2 -0.97 -0.98 30.25
C PRO A 2 -2.17 -1.51 29.45
N LEU A 3 -2.84 -0.63 28.72
CA LEU A 3 -3.93 -1.00 27.83
C LEU A 3 -3.34 -1.83 26.68
N GLN A 4 -3.75 -3.09 26.54
CA GLN A 4 -3.33 -3.94 25.44
C GLN A 4 -4.36 -3.83 24.31
N ILE A 5 -3.98 -3.16 23.22
CA ILE A 5 -4.83 -2.99 22.03
C ILE A 5 -4.64 -4.22 21.14
N ASN A 6 -5.73 -4.86 20.73
CA ASN A 6 -5.69 -5.94 19.75
C ASN A 6 -5.86 -5.40 18.32
N PHE A 7 -5.62 -6.26 17.32
CA PHE A 7 -5.68 -5.86 15.92
C PHE A 7 -7.05 -5.34 15.49
N THR A 8 -8.14 -5.99 15.91
CA THR A 8 -9.50 -5.54 15.60
C THR A 8 -9.80 -4.15 16.14
N GLN A 9 -9.35 -3.85 17.36
CA GLN A 9 -9.46 -2.51 17.95
C GLN A 9 -8.62 -1.49 17.20
N PHE A 10 -7.40 -1.86 16.79
CA PHE A 10 -6.55 -1.01 15.95
C PHE A 10 -7.21 -0.70 14.61
N VAL A 11 -7.71 -1.69 13.88
CA VAL A 11 -8.38 -1.48 12.58
C VAL A 11 -9.64 -0.66 12.73
N THR A 12 -10.43 -0.92 13.78
CA THR A 12 -11.62 -0.11 14.10
C THR A 12 -11.23 1.36 14.34
N PHE A 13 -10.21 1.60 15.16
CA PHE A 13 -9.70 2.94 15.44
C PHE A 13 -9.22 3.62 14.16
N ALA A 14 -8.41 2.93 13.36
CA ALA A 14 -7.88 3.45 12.11
C ALA A 14 -9.03 3.86 11.19
N LEU A 15 -9.96 2.96 10.88
CA LEU A 15 -11.11 3.25 10.01
C LEU A 15 -12.03 4.38 10.51
N LEU A 16 -12.04 4.68 11.81
CA LEU A 16 -12.79 5.80 12.38
C LEU A 16 -12.04 7.13 12.28
N HIS A 17 -10.70 7.10 12.35
CA HIS A 17 -9.87 8.31 12.40
C HIS A 17 -9.12 8.59 11.08
N MET A 18 -9.16 7.68 10.11
CA MET A 18 -8.53 7.85 8.78
C MET A 18 -8.82 9.20 8.12
N PRO A 19 -10.06 9.74 8.13
CA PRO A 19 -10.32 11.05 7.50
C PRO A 19 -9.53 12.22 8.08
N HIS A 20 -8.87 12.03 9.22
CA HIS A 20 -8.09 13.04 9.93
C HIS A 20 -6.59 12.71 10.01
N GLU A 21 -6.17 11.60 9.41
CA GLU A 21 -4.77 11.18 9.39
C GLU A 21 -4.32 10.91 7.94
N PRO A 22 -3.63 11.87 7.28
CA PRO A 22 -3.08 11.67 5.94
C PRO A 22 -2.20 10.42 5.77
N HIS A 23 -1.58 9.89 6.82
CA HIS A 23 -0.78 8.66 6.70
C HIS A 23 -1.61 7.42 6.32
N TRP A 24 -2.92 7.42 6.58
CA TRP A 24 -3.82 6.31 6.28
C TRP A 24 -4.87 6.67 5.23
N GLU A 25 -4.80 7.87 4.67
CA GLU A 25 -5.73 8.26 3.63
C GLU A 25 -5.33 7.59 2.29
N PRO A 26 -6.28 7.07 1.50
CA PRO A 26 -5.99 6.52 0.19
C PRO A 26 -5.22 7.49 -0.72
N PHE A 27 -4.25 6.96 -1.46
CA PHE A 27 -3.40 7.71 -2.39
C PHE A 27 -4.24 8.42 -3.46
N THR A 28 -5.30 7.79 -3.95
CA THR A 28 -6.20 8.40 -4.93
C THR A 28 -6.86 9.67 -4.41
N LYS A 29 -7.08 9.79 -3.10
CA LYS A 29 -7.61 11.02 -2.50
C LYS A 29 -6.51 12.05 -2.25
N LEU A 30 -5.38 11.62 -1.68
CA LEU A 30 -4.25 12.52 -1.39
C LEU A 30 -3.67 13.15 -2.66
N CYS A 31 -3.50 12.35 -3.71
CA CYS A 31 -2.87 12.77 -4.96
C CYS A 31 -3.90 13.29 -5.98
N SER A 32 -5.19 12.98 -5.83
CA SER A 32 -6.24 13.43 -6.76
C SER A 32 -5.86 13.26 -8.24
N PRO A 33 -5.47 12.04 -8.68
CA PRO A 33 -4.87 11.83 -10.01
C PRO A 33 -5.84 12.12 -11.17
N CYS A 34 -7.15 12.19 -10.89
CA CYS A 34 -8.16 12.57 -11.86
C CYS A 34 -8.28 14.09 -12.04
N ASP A 35 -7.97 14.86 -11.00
CA ASP A 35 -8.16 16.33 -10.97
C ASP A 35 -6.86 17.08 -11.28
N ILE A 36 -5.71 16.46 -11.02
CA ILE A 36 -4.38 17.03 -11.26
C ILE A 36 -3.76 16.37 -12.50
N SER A 37 -3.35 17.21 -13.46
CA SER A 37 -2.69 16.76 -14.69
C SER A 37 -1.20 16.46 -14.46
N TYR A 38 -0.91 15.31 -13.87
CA TYR A 38 0.46 14.81 -13.71
C TYR A 38 1.09 14.47 -15.07
N GLN A 39 2.33 14.90 -15.28
CA GLN A 39 3.13 14.42 -16.43
C GLN A 39 3.64 12.99 -16.19
N TYR A 40 3.88 12.64 -14.92
CA TYR A 40 4.39 11.33 -14.50
C TYR A 40 3.76 10.93 -13.18
N ILE A 41 3.41 9.66 -13.04
CA ILE A 41 3.02 8.99 -11.80
C ILE A 41 3.99 7.82 -11.64
N ILE A 42 4.58 7.68 -10.46
CA ILE A 42 5.59 6.66 -10.16
C ILE A 42 5.13 5.79 -8.99
N PHE A 43 5.59 4.55 -8.95
CA PHE A 43 5.26 3.62 -7.88
C PHE A 43 6.51 3.22 -7.11
N LEU A 44 6.35 2.96 -5.80
CA LEU A 44 7.48 2.57 -4.95
C LEU A 44 8.05 1.20 -5.34
N ASP A 45 7.18 0.29 -5.78
CA ASP A 45 7.56 -1.07 -6.19
C ASP A 45 8.45 -1.08 -7.43
N THR A 46 8.24 -0.11 -8.33
CA THR A 46 9.01 0.08 -9.58
C THR A 46 9.91 1.32 -9.52
N LEU A 47 10.24 1.81 -8.32
CA LEU A 47 10.91 3.10 -8.15
C LEU A 47 12.25 3.17 -8.89
N THR A 48 12.99 2.07 -8.96
CA THR A 48 14.29 2.06 -9.63
C THR A 48 14.14 2.26 -11.14
N GLU A 49 13.22 1.52 -11.76
CA GLU A 49 12.88 1.60 -13.17
C GLU A 49 12.27 2.97 -13.51
N ASP A 50 11.36 3.44 -12.67
CA ASP A 50 10.69 4.74 -12.82
C ASP A 50 11.70 5.90 -12.76
N LEU A 51 12.67 5.84 -11.84
CA LEU A 51 13.72 6.85 -11.74
C LEU A 51 14.65 6.83 -12.96
N GLN A 52 15.00 5.66 -13.49
CA GLN A 52 15.80 5.56 -14.72
C GLN A 52 15.07 6.17 -15.93
N PHE A 53 13.77 5.89 -16.05
CA PHE A 53 12.92 6.50 -17.08
C PHE A 53 12.87 8.02 -16.93
N LEU A 54 12.61 8.52 -15.72
CA LEU A 54 12.53 9.97 -15.45
C LEU A 54 13.85 10.69 -15.72
N MET A 55 14.99 10.09 -15.35
CA MET A 55 16.30 10.66 -15.66
C MET A 55 16.48 10.89 -17.16
N SER A 56 16.10 9.90 -17.95
CA SER A 56 16.17 9.98 -19.41
C SER A 56 15.19 11.02 -19.97
N ALA A 57 13.93 11.00 -19.51
CA ALA A 57 12.88 11.90 -19.97
C ALA A 57 13.16 13.37 -19.65
N LEU A 58 13.81 13.64 -18.51
CA LEU A 58 14.12 14.99 -18.03
C LEU A 58 15.55 15.44 -18.36
N ASN A 59 16.32 14.66 -19.14
CA ASN A 59 17.73 14.92 -19.45
C ASN A 59 18.62 15.12 -18.20
N ILE A 60 18.33 14.39 -17.13
CA ILE A 60 19.11 14.44 -15.89
C ILE A 60 20.25 13.42 -15.98
N SER A 61 21.47 13.91 -16.09
CA SER A 61 22.67 13.09 -16.29
C SER A 61 23.23 12.51 -14.99
N THR A 62 22.94 13.12 -13.84
CA THR A 62 23.37 12.64 -12.52
C THR A 62 22.31 12.93 -11.47
N ILE A 63 21.99 11.92 -10.66
CA ILE A 63 21.24 12.09 -9.41
C ILE A 63 22.16 11.57 -8.32
N ASN A 64 22.33 12.33 -7.24
CA ASN A 64 22.94 11.80 -6.02
C ASN A 64 21.93 10.87 -5.36
N SER A 65 21.73 9.68 -5.96
CA SER A 65 20.84 8.65 -5.44
C SER A 65 21.54 7.93 -4.30
N LYS A 66 21.89 8.66 -3.24
CA LYS A 66 21.94 8.07 -1.90
C LYS A 66 20.51 7.77 -1.46
N THR A 67 19.74 7.09 -2.29
CA THR A 67 18.51 6.44 -1.88
C THR A 67 18.99 5.38 -0.91
N ARG A 68 18.74 5.60 0.38
CA ARG A 68 18.94 4.57 1.39
C ARG A 68 18.16 3.37 0.87
N ASP A 69 18.86 2.30 0.54
CA ASP A 69 18.19 1.07 0.14
C ASP A 69 17.42 0.61 1.38
N ASN A 70 16.13 0.89 1.42
CA ASN A 70 15.25 0.39 2.47
C ASN A 70 14.97 -1.10 2.25
N ARG A 71 15.44 -1.67 1.13
CA ARG A 71 15.73 -3.10 1.04
C ARG A 71 16.92 -3.36 1.95
N GLY A 72 16.66 -3.71 3.21
CA GLY A 72 17.60 -4.59 3.90
C GLY A 72 17.89 -5.81 3.01
N PRO A 73 19.02 -6.50 3.16
CA PRO A 73 19.41 -7.58 2.27
C PRO A 73 18.31 -8.65 2.26
N ARG A 74 17.51 -8.66 1.19
CA ARG A 74 16.65 -9.77 0.82
C ARG A 74 17.23 -10.34 -0.46
N GLU A 75 18.34 -11.07 -0.30
CA GLU A 75 18.81 -11.95 -1.37
C GLU A 75 17.68 -12.92 -1.70
N GLY A 76 17.25 -12.95 -2.97
CA GLY A 76 16.35 -13.99 -3.48
C GLY A 76 14.85 -13.74 -3.37
N VAL A 77 14.39 -12.50 -3.18
CA VAL A 77 12.97 -12.16 -3.35
C VAL A 77 12.80 -11.42 -4.68
N ASP A 78 12.12 -12.05 -5.62
CA ASP A 78 11.77 -11.46 -6.90
C ASP A 78 10.84 -10.25 -6.64
N PRO A 79 11.01 -9.08 -7.26
CA PRO A 79 10.03 -7.99 -7.14
C PRO A 79 8.64 -8.38 -7.68
N SER A 80 8.56 -9.48 -8.44
CA SER A 80 7.32 -10.15 -8.82
C SER A 80 6.90 -11.30 -7.90
N ASP A 81 7.64 -11.56 -6.81
CA ASP A 81 7.13 -12.38 -5.70
C ASP A 81 5.92 -11.63 -5.16
N ASP A 82 4.80 -12.10 -5.68
CA ASP A 82 3.41 -11.86 -5.32
C ASP A 82 3.31 -11.40 -3.87
N LEU A 83 2.31 -10.56 -3.59
CA LEU A 83 1.84 -10.22 -2.25
C LEU A 83 1.33 -11.49 -1.55
N THR A 84 2.21 -12.47 -1.39
CA THR A 84 2.07 -13.69 -0.63
C THR A 84 1.92 -13.17 0.77
N LEU A 85 0.65 -13.09 1.16
CA LEU A 85 0.24 -12.80 2.51
C LEU A 85 1.11 -13.65 3.41
N ASP A 86 2.01 -12.98 4.12
CA ASP A 86 2.82 -13.62 5.14
C ASP A 86 1.84 -14.40 6.03
N PRO A 87 1.99 -15.73 6.15
CA PRO A 87 1.07 -16.54 6.95
C PRO A 87 0.89 -16.01 8.36
N ASP A 88 1.93 -15.40 8.93
CA ASP A 88 1.91 -14.79 10.26
C ASP A 88 1.15 -13.45 10.28
N LEU A 89 0.98 -12.78 9.14
CA LEU A 89 0.13 -11.61 9.01
C LEU A 89 -1.33 -11.98 8.70
N LEU A 90 -1.56 -13.05 7.92
CA LEU A 90 -2.90 -13.51 7.54
C LEU A 90 -3.77 -13.81 8.77
N GLN A 91 -3.18 -14.37 9.83
CA GLN A 91 -3.91 -14.67 11.07
C GLN A 91 -4.61 -13.45 11.68
N TYR A 92 -4.05 -12.24 11.53
CA TYR A 92 -4.65 -11.02 12.06
C TYR A 92 -5.87 -10.60 11.24
N TYR A 93 -5.78 -10.72 9.91
CA TYR A 93 -6.89 -10.44 9.01
C TYR A 93 -8.05 -11.43 9.19
N LEU A 94 -7.75 -12.72 9.42
CA LEU A 94 -8.76 -13.75 9.69
C LEU A 94 -9.58 -13.51 10.97
N GLN A 95 -9.04 -12.72 11.91
CA GLN A 95 -9.75 -12.37 13.16
C GLN A 95 -10.66 -11.13 13.01
N LEU A 96 -10.62 -10.45 11.86
CA LEU A 96 -11.47 -9.28 11.65
C LEU A 96 -12.92 -9.69 11.40
N PRO A 97 -13.89 -9.02 12.04
CA PRO A 97 -15.29 -9.10 11.64
C PRO A 97 -15.47 -8.77 10.15
N PRO A 98 -16.38 -9.47 9.43
CA PRO A 98 -16.60 -9.27 8.00
C PRO A 98 -16.83 -7.82 7.59
N TYR A 99 -17.64 -7.10 8.37
CA TYR A 99 -17.95 -5.70 8.09
C TYR A 99 -16.71 -4.78 8.15
N LEU A 100 -15.72 -5.08 8.99
CA LEU A 100 -14.48 -4.30 9.06
C LEU A 100 -13.60 -4.59 7.85
N MET A 101 -13.45 -5.87 7.46
CA MET A 101 -12.70 -6.23 6.26
C MET A 101 -13.33 -5.60 5.00
N ALA A 102 -14.64 -5.72 4.85
CA ALA A 102 -15.37 -5.08 3.75
C ALA A 102 -15.13 -3.57 3.71
N LYS A 103 -15.11 -2.91 4.88
CA LYS A 103 -14.82 -1.47 4.96
C LYS A 103 -13.37 -1.13 4.60
N VAL A 104 -12.39 -1.93 4.99
CA VAL A 104 -10.98 -1.76 4.57
C VAL A 104 -10.88 -1.87 3.05
N LEU A 105 -11.36 -2.97 2.47
CA LEU A 105 -11.30 -3.20 1.02
C LEU A 105 -12.02 -2.09 0.24
N HIS A 106 -13.21 -1.67 0.71
CA HIS A 106 -13.94 -0.58 0.11
C HIS A 106 -13.15 0.74 0.13
N THR A 107 -12.51 1.05 1.26
CA THR A 107 -11.74 2.30 1.41
C THR A 107 -10.58 2.39 0.41
N TYR A 108 -9.86 1.29 0.20
CA TYR A 108 -8.69 1.25 -0.69
C TYR A 108 -9.00 0.74 -2.10
N THR A 109 -10.27 0.56 -2.48
CA THR A 109 -10.65 -0.05 -3.77
C THR A 109 -10.06 0.68 -4.98
N LEU A 110 -10.02 2.01 -4.95
CA LEU A 110 -9.46 2.78 -6.07
C LEU A 110 -7.95 2.65 -6.15
N ASP A 111 -7.26 2.64 -5.01
CA ASP A 111 -5.80 2.47 -4.94
C ASP A 111 -5.39 1.08 -5.41
N ILE A 112 -6.08 0.03 -4.96
CA ILE A 112 -5.87 -1.35 -5.41
C ILE A 112 -5.94 -1.42 -6.95
N LYS A 113 -6.95 -0.78 -7.55
CA LYS A 113 -7.12 -0.73 -9.01
C LYS A 113 -6.03 0.10 -9.69
N LEU A 114 -5.68 1.26 -9.14
CA LEU A 114 -4.67 2.15 -9.69
C LEU A 114 -3.29 1.47 -9.71
N LEU A 115 -2.96 0.73 -8.65
CA LEU A 115 -1.69 0.02 -8.48
C LEU A 115 -1.68 -1.36 -9.14
N GLY A 116 -2.83 -1.83 -9.65
CA GLY A 116 -2.93 -3.14 -10.30
C GLY A 116 -2.82 -4.33 -9.34
N TYR A 117 -3.00 -4.11 -8.03
CA TYR A 117 -2.93 -5.18 -7.04
C TYR A 117 -4.12 -6.13 -7.14
N GLN A 118 -3.87 -7.41 -6.90
CA GLN A 118 -4.89 -8.43 -6.74
C GLN A 118 -5.24 -8.56 -5.26
N VAL A 119 -6.54 -8.57 -4.93
CA VAL A 119 -6.98 -8.88 -3.56
C VAL A 119 -7.00 -10.39 -3.39
N PRO A 120 -6.23 -10.97 -2.44
CA PRO A 120 -6.22 -12.40 -2.21
C PRO A 120 -7.62 -12.94 -1.90
N GLU A 121 -7.97 -14.09 -2.46
CA GLU A 121 -9.30 -14.69 -2.35
C GLU A 121 -9.73 -14.87 -0.88
N VAL A 122 -8.79 -15.26 -0.01
CA VAL A 122 -9.03 -15.41 1.43
C VAL A 122 -9.53 -14.12 2.09
N LEU A 123 -9.04 -12.94 1.65
CA LEU A 123 -9.49 -11.66 2.20
C LEU A 123 -10.86 -11.26 1.68
N ASN A 124 -11.13 -11.54 0.40
CA ASN A 124 -12.46 -11.36 -0.17
C ASN A 124 -13.50 -12.24 0.55
N ALA A 125 -13.16 -13.50 0.86
CA ALA A 125 -14.05 -14.41 1.56
C ALA A 125 -14.43 -13.92 2.96
N ILE A 126 -13.51 -13.25 3.68
CA ILE A 126 -13.80 -12.63 4.99
C ILE A 126 -14.80 -11.47 4.86
N ALA A 127 -14.78 -10.73 3.74
CA ALA A 127 -15.61 -9.55 3.54
C ALA A 127 -17.09 -9.84 3.18
N THR A 128 -17.40 -11.09 2.84
CA THR A 128 -18.76 -11.60 2.54
C THR A 128 -19.50 -12.06 3.79
#